data_AF-A0A142B7I1-F1
#
_entry.id   AF-A0A142B7I1-F1
#
_cell.length_a   1.000
_cell.length_b   1.000
_cell.length_c   1.000
_cell.angle_alpha   90.00
_cell.angle_beta   90.00
_cell.angle_gamma   90.00
#
_symmetry.space_group_name_H-M   'P 1'
#
loop_
_entity.id
_entity.type
_entity.pdbx_description
1 polymer ?
#
loop_
_entity_poly.entity_id
_entity_poly.type
_entity_poly.pdbx_seq_one_letter_code
_entity_poly.pdbx_strand_id
1 'polypeptide(L)'
;MLFNKARSLFKSSYSNQKTPLQKYKYLALTRPCLLNNSVNSYFKGKYFSEISHIKGKQGSFQGKCAILATGPSVNEIDNSFLASLEKNIDFIGVNGSLHKFKEININPKHYIVTDGTFFKKKQGIVKEAIRVSENFYCNDKNLEKIIKYKLTKEPEKLVLYENAGCNINTAHLNQMQINQLSKRQHSVYYNKATEQGVSLNPEVGIFDGATVVISAIQVALILGYREIYIFGMDLSVEKGLRFYDERQNDEPSFLNRDYQTQILPWFRLFSQQLGHLGIKCFNISPSSILPDKIIPKLDWAQIQFA
;
A
#
# COMPACT_ATOMS: atom_id res chain seq x y z
N MET A 1 5.46 -15.57 40.00
CA MET A 1 4.03 -15.34 40.33
C MET A 1 3.29 -14.36 39.39
N LEU A 2 3.94 -13.71 38.41
CA LEU A 2 3.26 -12.92 37.36
C LEU A 2 2.77 -13.74 36.14
N PHE A 3 3.20 -15.00 36.01
CA PHE A 3 2.79 -15.90 34.91
C PHE A 3 1.38 -16.52 35.09
N ASN A 4 0.83 -16.55 36.31
CA ASN A 4 -0.49 -17.14 36.57
C ASN A 4 -1.66 -16.15 36.45
N LYS A 5 -1.41 -14.82 36.53
CA LYS A 5 -2.47 -13.80 36.37
C LYS A 5 -2.87 -13.57 34.90
N ALA A 6 -1.92 -13.65 33.96
CA ALA A 6 -2.23 -13.57 32.52
C ALA A 6 -3.02 -14.79 32.01
N ARG A 7 -2.88 -15.96 32.64
CA ARG A 7 -3.63 -17.17 32.27
C ARG A 7 -5.03 -17.22 32.90
N SER A 8 -5.21 -16.56 34.05
CA SER A 8 -6.46 -16.51 34.81
C SER A 8 -7.46 -15.47 34.27
N LEU A 9 -6.99 -14.30 33.81
CA LEU A 9 -7.87 -13.33 33.12
C LEU A 9 -8.35 -13.83 31.75
N PHE A 10 -7.65 -14.80 31.16
CA PHE A 10 -7.98 -15.41 29.86
C PHE A 10 -8.97 -16.60 29.94
N LYS A 11 -9.45 -17.00 31.13
CA LYS A 11 -10.28 -18.20 31.29
C LYS A 11 -11.65 -18.01 31.96
N SER A 12 -11.99 -16.85 32.53
CA SER A 12 -13.25 -16.70 33.29
C SER A 12 -14.23 -15.63 32.81
N SER A 13 -14.03 -15.07 31.62
CA SER A 13 -15.08 -14.34 30.90
C SER A 13 -14.86 -14.57 29.41
N TYR A 14 -15.92 -14.68 28.60
CA TYR A 14 -15.94 -15.21 27.24
C TYR A 14 -16.02 -16.74 27.13
N SER A 15 -17.03 -17.31 27.78
CA SER A 15 -17.72 -18.46 27.19
C SER A 15 -18.40 -18.02 25.89
N ASN A 16 -18.18 -18.80 24.83
CA ASN A 16 -18.90 -18.78 23.55
C ASN A 16 -18.76 -17.53 22.66
N GLN A 17 -17.55 -17.27 22.14
CA GLN A 17 -17.32 -16.88 20.74
C GLN A 17 -15.80 -16.87 20.46
N LYS A 18 -15.34 -17.78 19.60
CA LYS A 18 -13.93 -17.87 19.18
C LYS A 18 -13.58 -16.70 18.27
N THR A 19 -13.04 -15.60 18.81
CA THR A 19 -12.33 -14.60 18.00
C THR A 19 -11.01 -15.21 17.52
N PRO A 20 -10.73 -15.29 16.21
CA PRO A 20 -9.44 -15.78 15.73
C PRO A 20 -8.39 -14.69 15.95
N LEU A 21 -7.45 -14.90 16.87
CA LEU A 21 -6.15 -14.25 16.79
C LEU A 21 -5.55 -14.66 15.43
N GLN A 22 -5.28 -13.69 14.55
CA GLN A 22 -4.42 -13.91 13.39
C GLN A 22 -3.02 -14.26 13.92
N LYS A 23 -2.79 -15.54 14.18
CA LYS A 23 -1.49 -16.08 14.55
C LYS A 23 -0.71 -16.32 13.27
N TYR A 24 0.06 -15.33 12.85
CA TYR A 24 1.25 -15.66 12.09
C TYR A 24 2.14 -16.54 12.96
N LYS A 25 2.89 -17.45 12.34
CA LYS A 25 3.69 -18.46 13.08
C LYS A 25 4.58 -17.80 14.15
N TYR A 26 4.99 -16.55 13.94
CA TYR A 26 5.82 -15.81 14.88
C TYR A 26 5.30 -14.41 15.26
N LEU A 27 4.37 -13.80 14.54
CA LEU A 27 3.84 -12.46 14.85
C LEU A 27 2.44 -12.54 15.49
N ALA A 28 2.26 -11.82 16.59
CA ALA A 28 0.96 -11.56 17.22
C ALA A 28 0.72 -10.05 17.31
N LEU A 29 -0.52 -9.65 17.03
CA LEU A 29 -0.96 -8.26 16.96
C LEU A 29 -2.16 -8.04 17.89
N THR A 30 -2.11 -7.04 18.76
CA THR A 30 -3.21 -6.69 19.67
C THR A 30 -3.54 -5.21 19.58
N ARG A 31 -4.82 -4.85 19.69
CA ARG A 31 -5.26 -3.46 19.65
C ARG A 31 -5.25 -2.90 21.09
N PRO A 32 -4.42 -1.87 21.40
CA PRO A 32 -4.29 -1.35 22.76
C PRO A 32 -5.52 -0.57 23.24
N CYS A 33 -6.31 -0.01 22.33
CA CYS A 33 -7.48 0.80 22.65
C CYS A 33 -8.58 0.69 21.58
N LEU A 34 -9.79 1.14 21.93
CA LEU A 34 -10.94 1.20 21.02
C LEU A 34 -10.76 2.16 19.84
N LEU A 35 -9.86 3.16 19.97
CA LEU A 35 -9.60 4.16 18.93
C LEU A 35 -8.94 3.57 17.68
N ASN A 36 -8.40 2.35 17.74
CA ASN A 36 -7.88 1.60 16.59
C ASN A 36 -6.75 2.29 15.78
N ASN A 37 -6.10 3.31 16.34
CA ASN A 37 -5.06 4.11 15.68
C ASN A 37 -3.66 3.49 15.76
N SER A 38 -3.49 2.43 16.54
CA SER A 38 -2.23 1.72 16.70
C SER A 38 -2.47 0.24 17.00
N VAL A 39 -1.40 -0.55 16.89
CA VAL A 39 -1.39 -1.99 17.16
C VAL A 39 -0.11 -2.36 17.89
N ASN A 40 -0.23 -3.03 19.03
CA ASN A 40 0.88 -3.64 19.72
C ASN A 40 1.35 -4.89 18.97
N SER A 41 2.64 -4.98 18.71
CA SER A 41 3.24 -6.10 17.99
C SER A 41 4.17 -6.94 18.87
N TYR A 42 4.06 -8.25 18.73
CA TYR A 42 4.88 -9.22 19.46
C TYR A 42 5.47 -10.23 18.49
N PHE A 43 6.79 -10.39 18.51
CA PHE A 43 7.49 -11.38 17.70
C PHE A 43 8.07 -12.48 18.58
N LYS A 44 7.67 -13.74 18.31
CA LYS A 44 8.00 -14.92 19.13
C LYS A 44 7.71 -14.70 20.63
N GLY A 45 6.57 -14.05 20.91
CA GLY A 45 6.11 -13.75 22.28
C GLY A 45 6.82 -12.60 22.98
N LYS A 46 7.82 -11.96 22.35
CA LYS A 46 8.48 -10.77 22.87
C LYS A 46 7.85 -9.52 22.25
N TYR A 47 7.56 -8.51 23.07
CA TYR A 47 7.11 -7.21 22.58
C TYR A 47 8.15 -6.62 21.64
N PHE A 48 7.71 -6.18 20.47
CA PHE A 48 8.56 -5.49 19.48
C PHE A 48 8.38 -3.99 19.59
N SER A 49 7.20 -3.48 19.25
CA SER A 49 6.82 -2.07 19.37
C SER A 49 5.31 -1.88 19.21
N GLU A 50 4.82 -0.69 19.56
CA GLU A 50 3.51 -0.20 19.14
C GLU A 50 3.67 0.42 17.75
N ILE A 51 2.87 -0.05 16.79
CA ILE A 51 2.93 0.35 15.39
C ILE A 51 1.71 1.21 15.07
N SER A 52 1.93 2.35 14.39
CA SER A 52 0.84 3.19 13.90
C SER A 52 -0.07 2.39 12.96
N HIS A 53 -1.37 2.62 13.03
CA HIS A 53 -2.34 2.02 12.12
C HIS A 53 -2.84 3.06 11.13
N ILE A 54 -3.09 2.67 9.88
CA ILE A 54 -3.55 3.60 8.83
C ILE A 54 -4.86 4.32 9.18
N LYS A 55 -5.71 3.70 10.02
CA LYS A 55 -6.92 4.32 10.60
C LYS A 55 -6.62 5.66 11.28
N GLY A 56 -5.52 5.76 12.02
CA GLY A 56 -5.11 6.99 12.69
C GLY A 56 -4.56 8.07 11.75
N LYS A 57 -4.40 7.76 10.46
CA LYS A 57 -3.97 8.70 9.41
C LYS A 57 -5.07 9.01 8.41
N GLN A 58 -6.29 8.53 8.65
CA GLN A 58 -7.40 8.79 7.75
C GLN A 58 -7.67 10.29 7.65
N GLY A 59 -7.62 10.84 6.44
CA GLY A 59 -7.85 12.26 6.19
C GLY A 59 -6.80 13.20 6.81
N SER A 60 -5.62 12.70 7.21
CA SER A 60 -4.57 13.55 7.78
C SER A 60 -3.76 14.33 6.73
N PHE A 61 -4.05 14.11 5.44
CA PHE A 61 -3.44 14.77 4.29
C PHE A 61 -4.50 15.36 3.37
N GLN A 62 -4.10 16.30 2.53
CA GLN A 62 -4.98 16.96 1.57
C GLN A 62 -4.21 17.34 0.30
N GLY A 63 -4.95 17.65 -0.77
CA GLY A 63 -4.35 18.14 -2.01
C GLY A 63 -3.78 17.01 -2.88
N LYS A 64 -2.53 17.21 -3.32
CA LYS A 64 -1.90 16.46 -4.41
C LYS A 64 -0.89 15.44 -3.88
N CYS A 65 -0.79 14.28 -4.54
CA CYS A 65 0.33 13.35 -4.33
C CYS A 65 0.88 12.78 -5.66
N ALA A 66 2.18 12.50 -5.71
CA ALA A 66 2.84 11.82 -6.80
C ALA A 66 3.18 10.38 -6.40
N ILE A 67 2.69 9.39 -7.13
CA ILE A 67 3.11 8.00 -6.97
C ILE A 67 4.24 7.73 -7.96
N LEU A 68 5.42 7.41 -7.45
CA LEU A 68 6.57 7.02 -8.26
C LEU A 68 6.64 5.49 -8.34
N ALA A 69 6.16 4.94 -9.46
CA ALA A 69 6.28 3.53 -9.79
C ALA A 69 7.62 3.21 -10.46
N THR A 70 7.75 2.01 -11.03
CA THR A 70 9.05 1.48 -11.47
C THR A 70 9.20 1.32 -12.97
N GLY A 71 8.21 1.69 -13.78
CA GLY A 71 8.27 1.55 -15.24
C GLY A 71 9.38 2.41 -15.88
N PRO A 72 9.98 1.97 -17.01
CA PRO A 72 11.03 2.69 -17.72
C PRO A 72 10.74 4.15 -18.09
N SER A 73 9.49 4.55 -18.31
CA SER A 73 9.17 5.93 -18.73
C SER A 73 9.61 7.01 -17.75
N VAL A 74 9.87 6.67 -16.49
CA VAL A 74 10.44 7.61 -15.51
C VAL A 74 11.80 8.16 -15.97
N ASN A 75 12.59 7.39 -16.73
CA ASN A 75 13.88 7.84 -17.25
C ASN A 75 13.76 8.82 -18.43
N GLU A 76 12.55 9.02 -18.97
CA GLU A 76 12.28 9.99 -20.04
C GLU A 76 11.92 11.37 -19.48
N ILE A 77 11.83 11.50 -18.16
CA ILE A 77 11.45 12.73 -17.47
C ILE A 77 12.70 13.44 -16.98
N ASP A 78 12.74 14.76 -17.16
CA ASP A 78 13.84 15.57 -16.63
C ASP A 78 13.89 15.46 -15.10
N ASN A 79 15.07 15.09 -14.58
CA ASN A 79 15.27 14.90 -13.14
C ASN A 79 15.13 16.20 -12.36
N SER A 80 15.49 17.35 -12.95
CA SER A 80 15.34 18.67 -12.30
C SER A 80 13.86 19.04 -12.18
N PHE A 81 13.07 18.71 -13.20
CA PHE A 81 11.62 18.81 -13.14
C PHE A 81 11.05 17.91 -12.04
N LEU A 82 11.37 16.61 -12.01
CA LEU A 82 10.90 15.71 -10.95
C LEU A 82 11.28 16.21 -9.56
N ALA A 83 12.53 16.66 -9.40
CA ALA A 83 13.02 17.26 -8.17
C ALA A 83 12.19 18.48 -7.75
N SER A 84 11.84 19.34 -8.71
CA SER A 84 11.08 20.57 -8.44
C SER A 84 9.66 20.34 -7.88
N LEU A 85 9.07 19.16 -8.14
CA LEU A 85 7.71 18.85 -7.72
C LEU A 85 7.55 18.77 -6.21
N GLU A 86 8.61 18.40 -5.46
CA GLU A 86 8.55 18.18 -4.00
C GLU A 86 8.04 19.40 -3.21
N LYS A 87 8.17 20.60 -3.81
CA LYS A 87 7.69 21.86 -3.22
C LYS A 87 6.16 21.96 -3.15
N ASN A 88 5.46 21.19 -3.97
CA ASN A 88 4.02 21.33 -4.20
C ASN A 88 3.26 20.01 -4.04
N ILE A 89 3.95 18.88 -3.98
CA ILE A 89 3.35 17.56 -3.96
C ILE A 89 4.08 16.59 -3.05
N ASP A 90 3.31 15.79 -2.30
CA ASP A 90 3.88 14.70 -1.52
C ASP A 90 4.20 13.50 -2.41
N PHE A 91 5.40 12.94 -2.27
CA PHE A 91 5.79 11.73 -2.98
C PHE A 91 5.43 10.45 -2.22
N ILE A 92 4.89 9.49 -2.96
CA ILE A 92 4.62 8.12 -2.54
C ILE A 92 5.51 7.19 -3.36
N GLY A 93 6.49 6.56 -2.71
CA GLY A 93 7.34 5.55 -3.33
C GLY A 93 6.75 4.15 -3.25
N VAL A 94 6.94 3.35 -4.30
CA VAL A 94 6.61 1.92 -4.29
C VAL A 94 7.78 1.04 -4.70
N ASN A 95 7.87 -0.16 -4.13
CA ASN A 95 8.86 -1.20 -4.48
C ASN A 95 10.29 -0.66 -4.69
N GLY A 96 10.84 -0.74 -5.90
CA GLY A 96 12.20 -0.28 -6.23
C GLY A 96 12.31 1.17 -6.68
N SER A 97 11.25 1.98 -6.57
CA SER A 97 11.28 3.41 -6.92
C SER A 97 12.33 4.21 -6.14
N LEU A 98 12.80 3.68 -5.00
CA LEU A 98 13.93 4.21 -4.24
C LEU A 98 15.17 4.53 -5.10
N HIS A 99 15.42 3.76 -6.16
CA HIS A 99 16.54 4.04 -7.07
C HIS A 99 16.43 5.43 -7.69
N LYS A 100 15.22 5.83 -8.14
CA LYS A 100 14.98 7.15 -8.70
C LYS A 100 14.96 8.24 -7.63
N PHE A 101 14.38 7.97 -6.44
CA PHE A 101 14.43 8.91 -5.32
C PHE A 101 15.86 9.31 -4.94
N LYS A 102 16.81 8.37 -4.96
CA LYS A 102 18.22 8.65 -4.74
C LYS A 102 18.85 9.51 -5.84
N GLU A 103 18.47 9.27 -7.09
CA GLU A 103 18.97 10.00 -8.24
C GLU A 103 18.51 11.47 -8.24
N ILE A 104 17.25 11.72 -7.90
CA ILE A 104 16.67 13.07 -7.81
C ILE A 104 16.84 13.73 -6.42
N ASN A 105 17.49 13.03 -5.48
CA ASN A 105 17.74 13.48 -4.12
C ASN A 105 16.47 13.92 -3.34
N ILE A 106 15.38 13.16 -3.49
CA ILE A 106 14.12 13.39 -2.76
C ILE A 106 13.88 12.26 -1.76
N ASN A 107 13.45 12.63 -0.56
CA ASN A 107 12.92 11.68 0.41
C ASN A 107 11.39 11.59 0.26
N PRO A 108 10.81 10.41 -0.01
CA PRO A 108 9.36 10.27 -0.18
C PRO A 108 8.62 10.46 1.15
N LYS A 109 7.48 11.15 1.11
CA LYS A 109 6.59 11.30 2.27
C LYS A 109 6.06 9.94 2.73
N HIS A 110 5.64 9.11 1.78
CA HIS A 110 5.07 7.80 2.03
C HIS A 110 5.81 6.74 1.21
N TYR A 111 5.93 5.52 1.74
CA TYR A 111 6.49 4.40 1.00
C TYR A 111 5.68 3.13 1.20
N ILE A 112 5.43 2.38 0.14
CA ILE A 112 4.49 1.25 0.16
C ILE A 112 5.11 0.07 -0.57
N VAL A 113 5.20 -1.07 0.13
CA VAL A 113 5.68 -2.34 -0.45
C VAL A 113 4.72 -3.45 -0.08
N THR A 114 4.09 -4.06 -1.08
CA THR A 114 3.12 -5.15 -0.89
C THR A 114 3.73 -6.52 -1.20
N ASP A 115 4.68 -6.61 -2.16
CA ASP A 115 5.26 -7.88 -2.59
C ASP A 115 6.09 -8.53 -1.48
N GLY A 116 5.59 -9.67 -1.03
CA GLY A 116 6.21 -10.43 0.03
C GLY A 116 7.60 -10.98 -0.29
N THR A 117 7.93 -11.17 -1.56
CA THR A 117 9.24 -11.64 -2.03
C THR A 117 10.28 -10.51 -2.04
N PHE A 118 9.83 -9.27 -2.24
CA PHE A 118 10.66 -8.06 -2.18
C PHE A 118 11.34 -7.92 -0.81
N PHE A 119 10.61 -8.15 0.29
CA PHE A 119 11.16 -8.15 1.66
C PHE A 119 12.22 -9.24 1.89
N LYS A 120 12.23 -10.31 1.09
CA LYS A 120 13.23 -11.38 1.20
C LYS A 120 14.46 -11.06 0.35
N LYS A 121 14.25 -10.67 -0.92
CA LYS A 121 15.31 -10.50 -1.93
C LYS A 121 15.97 -9.12 -1.89
N LYS A 122 15.22 -8.07 -1.57
CA LYS A 122 15.64 -6.66 -1.68
C LYS A 122 15.67 -5.96 -0.30
N GLN A 123 16.17 -6.66 0.71
CA GLN A 123 16.22 -6.17 2.10
C GLN A 123 16.93 -4.82 2.26
N GLY A 124 18.00 -4.57 1.50
CA GLY A 124 18.71 -3.29 1.51
C GLY A 124 17.83 -2.12 1.05
N ILE A 125 17.03 -2.34 -0.01
CA ILE A 125 16.06 -1.34 -0.49
C ILE A 125 14.98 -1.11 0.56
N VAL A 126 14.43 -2.17 1.15
CA VAL A 126 13.40 -2.03 2.20
C VAL A 126 13.93 -1.27 3.42
N LYS A 127 15.13 -1.62 3.92
CA LYS A 127 15.79 -0.93 5.03
C LYS A 127 15.91 0.57 4.77
N GLU A 128 16.42 0.90 3.59
CA GLU A 128 16.64 2.27 3.20
C GLU A 128 15.31 3.01 2.98
N ALA A 129 14.32 2.39 2.36
CA ALA A 129 12.99 2.97 2.18
C ALA A 129 12.32 3.30 3.52
N ILE A 130 12.43 2.41 4.53
CA ILE A 130 11.96 2.71 5.90
C ILE A 130 12.73 3.90 6.48
N ARG A 131 14.05 3.96 6.29
CA ARG A 131 14.90 5.04 6.81
C ARG A 131 14.58 6.40 6.19
N VAL A 132 14.37 6.47 4.87
CA VAL A 132 14.24 7.77 4.17
C VAL A 132 12.81 8.29 4.12
N SER A 133 11.80 7.42 4.22
CA SER A 133 10.40 7.86 4.22
C SER A 133 9.94 8.34 5.59
N GLU A 134 8.95 9.23 5.62
CA GLU A 134 8.27 9.58 6.87
C GLU A 134 7.35 8.45 7.34
N ASN A 135 6.62 7.84 6.40
CA ASN A 135 5.65 6.78 6.68
C ASN A 135 5.88 5.58 5.75
N PHE A 136 6.25 4.42 6.32
CA PHE A 136 6.40 3.17 5.59
C PHE A 136 5.21 2.23 5.84
N TYR A 137 4.39 2.02 4.83
CA TYR A 137 3.18 1.22 4.89
C TYR A 137 3.45 -0.25 4.59
N CYS A 138 2.96 -1.13 5.45
CA CYS A 138 3.00 -2.58 5.24
C CYS A 138 1.78 -3.26 5.84
N ASN A 139 1.42 -4.43 5.31
CA ASN A 139 0.48 -5.32 5.99
C ASN A 139 1.17 -6.18 7.05
N ASP A 140 0.37 -6.87 7.84
CA ASP A 140 0.77 -7.80 8.89
C ASP A 140 1.78 -8.87 8.44
N LYS A 141 1.58 -9.48 7.26
CA LYS A 141 2.51 -10.47 6.66
C LYS A 141 3.88 -9.88 6.40
N ASN A 142 3.93 -8.63 5.95
CA ASN A 142 5.18 -7.94 5.64
C ASN A 142 5.83 -7.35 6.91
N LEU A 143 5.03 -6.94 7.90
CA LEU A 143 5.51 -6.59 9.24
C LEU A 143 6.24 -7.77 9.89
N GLU A 144 5.72 -9.00 9.79
CA GLU A 144 6.41 -10.19 10.30
C GLU A 144 7.81 -10.33 9.69
N LYS A 145 7.96 -10.05 8.38
CA LYS A 145 9.25 -10.11 7.67
C LYS A 145 10.19 -8.99 8.07
N ILE A 146 9.68 -7.76 8.22
CA ILE A 146 10.46 -6.61 8.71
C ILE A 146 11.10 -6.95 10.06
N ILE A 147 10.32 -7.49 10.99
CA ILE A 147 10.81 -7.85 12.33
C ILE A 147 11.75 -9.06 12.25
N LYS A 148 11.36 -10.12 11.52
CA LYS A 148 12.15 -11.35 11.38
C LYS A 148 13.54 -11.09 10.79
N TYR A 149 13.64 -10.23 9.78
CA TYR A 149 14.90 -9.90 9.10
C TYR A 149 15.60 -8.67 9.68
N LYS A 150 15.06 -8.08 10.76
CA LYS A 150 15.62 -6.87 11.42
C LYS A 150 15.85 -5.74 10.41
N LEU A 151 14.81 -5.41 9.65
CA LEU A 151 14.89 -4.43 8.56
C LEU A 151 14.76 -2.97 9.03
N THR A 152 14.55 -2.71 10.32
CA THR A 152 14.51 -1.34 10.83
C THR A 152 14.94 -1.27 12.29
N LYS A 153 15.44 -0.10 12.69
CA LYS A 153 15.60 0.35 14.08
C LYS A 153 14.63 1.49 14.43
N GLU A 154 13.82 1.91 13.48
CA GLU A 154 12.90 3.05 13.51
C GLU A 154 11.45 2.53 13.34
N PRO A 155 10.92 1.75 14.32
CA PRO A 155 9.57 1.19 14.23
C PRO A 155 8.46 2.25 14.19
N GLU A 156 8.72 3.47 14.66
CA GLU A 156 7.80 4.61 14.64
C GLU A 156 7.42 5.07 13.24
N LYS A 157 8.25 4.78 12.24
CA LYS A 157 7.97 5.05 10.81
C LYS A 157 7.01 4.05 10.19
N LEU A 158 6.80 2.89 10.84
CA LEU A 158 5.95 1.85 10.29
C LEU A 158 4.48 2.21 10.47
N VAL A 159 3.72 2.07 9.38
CA VAL A 159 2.27 2.19 9.37
C VAL A 159 1.66 0.89 8.89
N LEU A 160 0.90 0.26 9.78
CA LEU A 160 0.19 -0.97 9.49
C LEU A 160 -1.13 -0.67 8.77
N TYR A 161 -1.37 -1.36 7.67
CA TYR A 161 -2.71 -1.49 7.08
C TYR A 161 -3.14 -2.95 7.09
N GLU A 162 -4.45 -3.17 7.10
CA GLU A 162 -5.04 -4.51 7.05
C GLU A 162 -5.51 -4.78 5.63
N ASN A 163 -5.40 -6.03 5.20
CA ASN A 163 -6.00 -6.46 3.95
C ASN A 163 -7.53 -6.49 4.09
N ALA A 164 -8.24 -6.16 3.01
CA ALA A 164 -9.69 -6.09 3.01
C ALA A 164 -10.32 -7.40 3.54
N GLY A 165 -11.16 -7.28 4.58
CA GLY A 165 -11.83 -8.43 5.21
C GLY A 165 -10.93 -9.30 6.10
N CYS A 166 -9.67 -8.91 6.32
CA CYS A 166 -8.70 -9.63 7.15
C CYS A 166 -8.24 -8.79 8.35
N ASN A 167 -9.16 -8.18 9.11
CA ASN A 167 -8.77 -7.35 10.24
C ASN A 167 -8.26 -8.18 11.42
N ILE A 168 -7.29 -7.61 12.11
CA ILE A 168 -6.64 -8.12 13.31
C ILE A 168 -7.67 -8.29 14.42
N ASN A 169 -7.67 -9.48 15.02
CA ASN A 169 -8.57 -9.90 16.10
C ASN A 169 -10.06 -9.93 15.72
N THR A 170 -10.40 -9.91 14.43
CA THR A 170 -11.78 -10.15 13.96
C THR A 170 -11.86 -11.42 13.14
N ALA A 171 -13.07 -11.96 12.98
CA ALA A 171 -13.31 -13.02 12.00
C ALA A 171 -13.02 -12.49 10.58
N HIS A 172 -12.39 -13.32 9.75
CA HIS A 172 -12.20 -12.99 8.35
C HIS A 172 -13.55 -12.95 7.64
N LEU A 173 -13.72 -11.94 6.80
CA LEU A 173 -14.91 -11.81 5.99
C LEU A 173 -14.78 -12.67 4.74
N ASN A 174 -15.81 -13.48 4.48
CA ASN A 174 -15.94 -14.15 3.20
C ASN A 174 -16.43 -13.18 2.13
N GLN A 175 -16.43 -13.66 0.90
CA GLN A 175 -16.78 -12.89 -0.28
C GLN A 175 -18.22 -12.32 -0.27
N MET A 176 -19.17 -13.08 0.29
CA MET A 176 -20.55 -12.64 0.44
C MET A 176 -20.64 -11.47 1.42
N GLN A 177 -19.90 -11.54 2.54
CA GLN A 177 -19.86 -10.50 3.56
C GLN A 177 -19.21 -9.23 3.02
N ILE A 178 -18.10 -9.33 2.28
CA ILE A 178 -17.47 -8.18 1.61
C ILE A 178 -18.44 -7.52 0.62
N ASN A 179 -19.15 -8.32 -0.19
CA ASN A 179 -20.15 -7.82 -1.12
C ASN A 179 -21.36 -7.18 -0.43
N GLN A 180 -21.74 -7.64 0.77
CA GLN A 180 -22.80 -6.99 1.55
C GLN A 180 -22.32 -5.67 2.16
N LEU A 181 -21.06 -5.61 2.60
CA LEU A 181 -20.45 -4.38 3.11
C LEU A 181 -20.33 -3.31 2.02
N SER A 182 -19.89 -3.67 0.81
CA SER A 182 -19.78 -2.71 -0.30
C SER A 182 -21.12 -2.08 -0.69
N LYS A 183 -22.23 -2.82 -0.53
CA LYS A 183 -23.58 -2.27 -0.76
C LYS A 183 -24.06 -1.31 0.33
N ARG A 184 -23.44 -1.35 1.51
CA ARG A 184 -23.82 -0.53 2.68
C ARG A 184 -22.88 0.66 2.89
N GLN A 185 -21.64 0.55 2.45
CA GLN A 185 -20.60 1.57 2.64
C GLN A 185 -20.18 2.16 1.29
N HIS A 186 -20.52 3.42 1.05
CA HIS A 186 -20.17 4.15 -0.18
C HIS A 186 -18.66 4.26 -0.42
N SER A 187 -17.83 4.07 0.61
CA SER A 187 -16.37 4.07 0.52
C SER A 187 -15.77 2.71 0.16
N VAL A 188 -16.58 1.68 -0.09
CA VAL A 188 -16.14 0.31 -0.38
C VAL A 188 -16.86 -0.18 -1.61
N TYR A 189 -16.09 -0.60 -2.60
CA TYR A 189 -16.60 -1.09 -3.86
C TYR A 189 -16.10 -2.50 -4.07
N TYR A 190 -16.97 -3.36 -4.59
CA TYR A 190 -16.64 -4.75 -4.79
C TYR A 190 -17.40 -5.31 -5.99
N ASN A 191 -16.66 -5.79 -6.97
CA ASN A 191 -17.19 -6.56 -8.08
C ASN A 191 -17.13 -8.04 -7.72
N LYS A 192 -18.29 -8.62 -7.40
CA LYS A 192 -18.39 -10.04 -7.05
C LYS A 192 -17.99 -10.97 -8.20
N ALA A 193 -18.24 -10.58 -9.46
CA ALA A 193 -17.95 -11.45 -10.60
C ALA A 193 -16.45 -11.61 -10.87
N THR A 194 -15.66 -10.56 -10.59
CA THR A 194 -14.20 -10.57 -10.78
C THR A 194 -13.41 -10.67 -9.49
N GLU A 195 -14.09 -10.69 -8.35
CA GLU A 195 -13.52 -10.69 -7.00
C GLU A 195 -12.60 -9.51 -6.67
N GLN A 196 -12.83 -8.38 -7.33
CA GLN A 196 -12.03 -7.17 -7.22
C GLN A 196 -12.75 -6.14 -6.36
N GLY A 197 -12.04 -5.38 -5.53
CA GLY A 197 -12.66 -4.35 -4.72
C GLY A 197 -11.76 -3.19 -4.43
N VAL A 198 -12.29 -1.98 -4.26
CA VAL A 198 -11.55 -0.78 -3.88
C VAL A 198 -12.08 -0.34 -2.53
N SER A 199 -11.21 0.00 -1.58
CA SER A 199 -11.63 0.54 -0.28
C SER A 199 -10.93 1.86 0.01
N LEU A 200 -11.74 2.86 0.37
CA LEU A 200 -11.31 4.11 0.99
C LEU A 200 -11.57 4.09 2.51
N ASN A 201 -12.08 2.97 3.03
CA ASN A 201 -12.35 2.80 4.45
C ASN A 201 -11.26 1.93 5.10
N PRO A 202 -10.37 2.52 5.94
CA PRO A 202 -9.33 1.75 6.62
C PRO A 202 -9.89 0.75 7.64
N GLU A 203 -11.17 0.82 8.00
CA GLU A 203 -11.86 -0.21 8.78
C GLU A 203 -12.19 -1.46 8.00
N VAL A 204 -12.41 -1.36 6.70
CA VAL A 204 -12.58 -2.54 5.86
C VAL A 204 -11.23 -3.12 5.47
N GLY A 205 -10.20 -2.27 5.38
CA GLY A 205 -8.86 -2.63 4.93
C GLY A 205 -8.67 -2.32 3.45
N ILE A 206 -7.48 -2.59 2.94
CA ILE A 206 -7.06 -2.33 1.57
C ILE A 206 -7.14 -3.64 0.78
N PHE A 207 -7.72 -3.60 -0.41
CA PHE A 207 -7.67 -4.75 -1.29
C PHE A 207 -6.30 -4.82 -1.97
N ASP A 208 -5.60 -5.94 -1.82
CA ASP A 208 -4.37 -6.20 -2.56
C ASP A 208 -4.73 -6.36 -4.04
N GLY A 209 -4.45 -5.31 -4.81
CA GLY A 209 -4.69 -5.28 -6.24
C GLY A 209 -3.65 -6.05 -7.04
N ALA A 210 -3.86 -6.12 -8.35
CA ALA A 210 -2.94 -6.77 -9.28
C ALA A 210 -1.56 -6.08 -9.37
N THR A 211 -1.43 -4.85 -8.86
CA THR A 211 -0.18 -4.08 -8.84
C THR A 211 -0.10 -3.24 -7.57
N VAL A 212 1.12 -2.98 -7.08
CA VAL A 212 1.37 -2.16 -5.88
C VAL A 212 0.83 -0.74 -6.05
N VAL A 213 0.73 -0.24 -7.28
CA VAL A 213 0.14 1.07 -7.58
C VAL A 213 -1.31 1.14 -7.13
N ILE A 214 -2.08 0.06 -7.27
CA ILE A 214 -3.48 -0.01 -6.80
C ILE A 214 -3.56 0.13 -5.27
N SER A 215 -2.65 -0.52 -4.54
CA SER A 215 -2.57 -0.37 -3.08
C SER A 215 -2.13 1.04 -2.70
N ALA A 216 -1.16 1.61 -3.42
CA ALA A 216 -0.64 2.95 -3.15
C ALA A 216 -1.69 4.05 -3.35
N ILE A 217 -2.49 3.90 -4.39
CA ILE A 217 -3.65 4.73 -4.64
C ILE A 217 -4.65 4.62 -3.49
N GLN A 218 -5.04 3.42 -3.06
CA GLN A 218 -6.00 3.25 -1.95
C GLN A 218 -5.47 3.91 -0.66
N VAL A 219 -4.18 3.75 -0.36
CA VAL A 219 -3.52 4.46 0.75
C VAL A 219 -3.65 5.97 0.55
N ALA A 220 -3.31 6.51 -0.62
CA ALA A 220 -3.42 7.95 -0.89
C ALA A 220 -4.84 8.50 -0.66
N LEU A 221 -5.87 7.75 -1.06
CA LEU A 221 -7.26 8.14 -0.88
C LEU A 221 -7.70 8.11 0.59
N ILE A 222 -7.27 7.09 1.34
CA ILE A 222 -7.49 6.99 2.79
C ILE A 222 -6.83 8.17 3.51
N LEU A 223 -5.60 8.53 3.11
CA LEU A 223 -4.86 9.65 3.67
C LEU A 223 -5.52 11.00 3.38
N GLY A 224 -6.28 11.12 2.30
CA GLY A 224 -7.08 12.31 1.98
C GLY A 224 -6.67 13.05 0.71
N TYR A 225 -5.67 12.55 -0.04
CA TYR A 225 -5.32 13.13 -1.33
C TYR A 225 -6.49 13.00 -2.34
N ARG A 226 -6.61 13.99 -3.23
CA ARG A 226 -7.70 14.08 -4.23
C ARG A 226 -7.21 14.36 -5.65
N GLU A 227 -5.92 14.58 -5.83
CA GLU A 227 -5.29 14.72 -7.14
C GLU A 227 -3.98 13.92 -7.16
N ILE A 228 -3.94 12.89 -8.00
CA ILE A 228 -2.87 11.88 -8.01
C ILE A 228 -2.16 11.89 -9.36
N TYR A 229 -0.84 11.97 -9.36
CA TYR A 229 -0.01 11.85 -10.56
C TYR A 229 0.82 10.58 -10.45
N ILE A 230 0.71 9.67 -11.42
CA ILE A 230 1.38 8.37 -11.38
C ILE A 230 2.50 8.37 -12.42
N PHE A 231 3.74 8.33 -11.96
CA PHE A 231 4.93 8.25 -12.80
C PHE A 231 5.38 6.79 -12.92
N GLY A 232 5.77 6.36 -14.12
CA GLY A 232 6.30 5.00 -14.33
C GLY A 232 5.25 3.88 -14.29
N MET A 233 3.98 4.19 -14.60
CA MET A 233 2.93 3.18 -14.74
C MET A 233 2.79 2.75 -16.21
N ASP A 234 3.86 2.18 -16.76
CA ASP A 234 3.88 1.74 -18.16
C ASP A 234 2.99 0.53 -18.41
N LEU A 235 2.96 -0.42 -17.47
CA LEU A 235 2.25 -1.70 -17.64
C LEU A 235 2.65 -2.43 -18.95
N SER A 236 3.83 -2.12 -19.51
CA SER A 236 4.39 -2.71 -20.72
C SER A 236 5.75 -3.34 -20.43
N VAL A 237 6.21 -4.22 -21.32
CA VAL A 237 7.57 -4.79 -21.31
C VAL A 237 8.42 -4.32 -22.48
N GLU A 238 7.87 -3.54 -23.42
CA GLU A 238 8.52 -3.17 -24.68
C GLU A 238 9.82 -2.38 -24.48
N LYS A 239 9.84 -1.46 -23.51
CA LYS A 239 11.02 -0.64 -23.16
C LYS A 239 11.77 -1.20 -21.94
N GLY A 240 11.52 -2.46 -21.59
CA GLY A 240 11.98 -3.08 -20.35
C GLY A 240 10.90 -3.11 -19.27
N LEU A 241 11.12 -3.94 -18.24
CA LEU A 241 10.17 -4.13 -17.14
C LEU A 241 10.21 -3.02 -16.10
N ARG A 242 11.41 -2.49 -15.84
CA ARG A 242 11.70 -1.53 -14.79
C ARG A 242 12.74 -0.52 -15.27
N PHE A 243 12.76 0.68 -14.70
CA PHE A 243 13.74 1.72 -15.04
C PHE A 243 15.15 1.47 -14.50
N TYR A 244 15.28 0.59 -13.49
CA TYR A 244 16.54 0.25 -12.84
C TYR A 244 16.96 -1.17 -13.17
N ASP A 245 18.26 -1.39 -13.11
CA ASP A 245 18.85 -2.68 -13.39
C ASP A 245 18.63 -3.68 -12.25
N GLU A 246 18.14 -4.87 -12.58
CA GLU A 246 17.87 -5.93 -11.61
C GLU A 246 19.07 -6.87 -11.39
N ARG A 247 20.22 -6.61 -12.06
CA ARG A 247 21.47 -7.39 -12.04
C ARG A 247 21.64 -8.14 -10.72
N GLN A 248 21.37 -9.46 -10.80
CA GLN A 248 21.50 -10.55 -9.80
C GLN A 248 20.23 -11.09 -9.13
N ASN A 249 19.03 -10.52 -9.31
CA ASN A 249 17.81 -11.12 -8.79
C ASN A 249 16.58 -10.63 -9.56
N ASP A 250 16.35 -11.20 -10.74
CA ASP A 250 15.14 -10.93 -11.53
C ASP A 250 13.91 -11.25 -10.67
N GLU A 251 13.10 -10.22 -10.45
CA GLU A 251 11.77 -10.43 -9.91
C GLU A 251 10.85 -10.81 -11.05
N PRO A 252 10.20 -12.00 -10.99
CA PRO A 252 9.33 -12.44 -12.07
C PRO A 252 8.25 -11.40 -12.28
N SER A 253 8.06 -11.00 -13.54
CA SER A 253 6.92 -10.18 -13.92
C SER A 253 5.79 -11.07 -14.39
N PHE A 254 4.63 -10.88 -13.78
CA PHE A 254 3.39 -11.52 -14.21
C PHE A 254 2.53 -10.60 -15.08
N LEU A 255 3.08 -9.45 -15.49
CA LEU A 255 2.36 -8.40 -16.19
C LEU A 255 1.61 -8.90 -17.43
N ASN A 256 2.29 -9.58 -18.36
CA ASN A 256 1.65 -10.07 -19.60
C ASN A 256 0.56 -11.11 -19.32
N ARG A 257 0.74 -11.94 -18.29
CA ARG A 257 -0.23 -12.96 -17.87
C ARG A 257 -1.47 -12.33 -17.24
N ASP A 258 -1.26 -11.34 -16.37
CA ASP A 258 -2.28 -10.79 -15.48
C ASP A 258 -2.94 -9.52 -16.04
N TYR A 259 -2.43 -8.95 -17.13
CA TYR A 259 -2.91 -7.65 -17.64
C TYR A 259 -4.41 -7.68 -17.95
N GLN A 260 -4.84 -8.61 -18.81
CA GLN A 260 -6.22 -8.67 -19.29
C GLN A 260 -7.19 -9.16 -18.21
N THR A 261 -6.75 -10.09 -17.35
CA THR A 261 -7.62 -10.81 -16.41
C THR A 261 -7.70 -10.13 -15.05
N GLN A 262 -6.65 -9.41 -14.63
CA GLN A 262 -6.57 -8.83 -13.28
C GLN A 262 -6.29 -7.33 -13.31
N ILE A 263 -5.24 -6.88 -13.98
CA ILE A 263 -4.78 -5.48 -13.89
C ILE A 263 -5.79 -4.53 -14.54
N LEU A 264 -6.18 -4.77 -15.78
CA LEU A 264 -7.11 -3.91 -16.52
C LEU A 264 -8.50 -3.85 -15.86
N PRO A 265 -9.13 -4.96 -15.44
CA PRO A 265 -10.41 -4.90 -14.74
C PRO A 265 -10.33 -4.13 -13.41
N TRP A 266 -9.22 -4.25 -12.67
CA TRP A 266 -9.00 -3.46 -11.47
C TRP A 266 -8.94 -1.96 -11.75
N PHE A 267 -8.20 -1.53 -12.77
CA PHE A 267 -8.14 -0.12 -13.16
C PHE A 267 -9.50 0.39 -13.67
N ARG A 268 -10.32 -0.44 -14.32
CA ARG A 268 -11.71 -0.06 -14.68
C ARG A 268 -12.57 0.19 -13.46
N LEU A 269 -12.56 -0.74 -12.49
CA LEU A 269 -13.28 -0.56 -11.23
C LEU A 269 -12.82 0.71 -10.52
N PHE A 270 -11.51 0.92 -10.48
CA PHE A 270 -10.89 2.08 -9.83
C PHE A 270 -11.25 3.41 -10.51
N SER A 271 -11.13 3.49 -11.84
CA SER A 271 -11.49 4.66 -12.65
C SER A 271 -12.93 5.10 -12.41
N GLN A 272 -13.87 4.15 -12.37
CA GLN A 272 -15.26 4.43 -12.06
C GLN A 272 -15.41 5.15 -10.70
N GLN A 273 -14.65 4.72 -9.69
CA GLN A 273 -14.75 5.34 -8.37
C GLN A 273 -14.08 6.70 -8.28
N LEU A 274 -12.97 6.90 -8.97
CA LEU A 274 -12.39 8.23 -9.07
C LEU A 274 -13.40 9.22 -9.66
N GLY A 275 -14.10 8.82 -10.73
CA GLY A 275 -15.15 9.62 -11.36
C GLY A 275 -16.30 9.95 -10.39
N HIS A 276 -16.83 8.95 -9.69
CA HIS A 276 -17.91 9.14 -8.71
C HIS A 276 -17.52 10.09 -7.56
N LEU A 277 -16.25 10.06 -7.15
CA LEU A 277 -15.74 10.87 -6.03
C LEU A 277 -15.16 12.21 -6.46
N GLY A 278 -15.14 12.52 -7.76
CA GLY A 278 -14.53 13.75 -8.30
C GLY A 278 -13.02 13.83 -8.08
N ILE A 279 -12.35 12.69 -7.93
CA ILE A 279 -10.90 12.61 -7.72
C ILE A 279 -10.19 12.62 -9.07
N LYS A 280 -9.14 13.45 -9.17
CA LYS A 280 -8.29 13.50 -10.34
C LYS A 280 -7.15 12.49 -10.22
N CYS A 281 -6.91 11.73 -11.28
CA CYS A 281 -5.77 10.82 -11.35
C CYS A 281 -5.23 10.81 -12.78
N PHE A 282 -3.93 11.01 -12.91
CA PHE A 282 -3.25 11.11 -14.20
C PHE A 282 -2.12 10.10 -14.28
N ASN A 283 -1.99 9.46 -15.44
CA ASN A 283 -0.85 8.62 -15.78
C ASN A 283 0.18 9.43 -16.55
N ILE A 284 1.38 9.58 -15.99
CA ILE A 284 2.46 10.38 -16.58
C ILE A 284 3.38 9.52 -17.47
N SER A 285 2.95 8.29 -17.75
CA SER A 285 3.61 7.37 -18.67
C SER A 285 2.90 7.38 -20.03
N PRO A 286 3.40 8.14 -21.04
CA PRO A 286 2.77 8.22 -22.36
C PRO A 286 2.74 6.86 -23.07
N SER A 287 3.77 6.04 -22.87
CA SER A 287 3.91 4.68 -23.41
C SER A 287 3.07 3.62 -22.69
N SER A 288 2.22 4.02 -21.73
CA SER A 288 1.45 3.03 -20.97
C SER A 288 0.39 2.35 -21.84
N ILE A 289 0.34 1.01 -21.77
CA ILE A 289 -0.71 0.23 -22.47
C ILE A 289 -2.09 0.39 -21.83
N LEU A 290 -2.19 1.01 -20.65
CA LEU A 290 -3.48 1.32 -20.04
C LEU A 290 -4.23 2.31 -20.92
N PRO A 291 -5.48 2.02 -21.35
CA PRO A 291 -6.26 2.96 -22.15
C PRO A 291 -6.46 4.30 -21.44
N ASP A 292 -6.31 5.39 -22.19
CA ASP A 292 -6.45 6.78 -21.72
C ASP A 292 -7.81 7.06 -21.07
N LYS A 293 -8.88 6.48 -21.62
CA LYS A 293 -10.23 6.55 -21.06
C LYS A 293 -10.41 5.94 -19.67
N ILE A 294 -9.43 5.17 -19.18
CA ILE A 294 -9.47 4.56 -17.85
C ILE A 294 -8.74 5.46 -16.85
N ILE A 295 -7.48 5.78 -17.12
CA ILE A 295 -6.74 6.81 -16.39
C ILE A 295 -6.15 7.75 -17.45
N PRO A 296 -6.60 9.03 -17.50
CA PRO A 296 -6.10 9.99 -18.47
C PRO A 296 -4.59 10.13 -18.40
N LYS A 297 -3.95 10.17 -19.56
CA LYS A 297 -2.53 10.46 -19.69
C LYS A 297 -2.32 11.96 -19.68
N LEU A 298 -1.25 12.38 -19.02
CA LEU A 298 -0.83 13.77 -18.99
C LEU A 298 0.67 13.81 -19.27
N ASP A 299 1.09 14.68 -20.19
CA ASP A 299 2.51 14.91 -20.42
C ASP A 299 3.10 15.60 -19.18
N TRP A 300 4.25 15.11 -18.71
CA TRP A 300 4.91 15.70 -17.55
C TRP A 300 5.22 17.19 -17.77
N ALA A 301 5.51 17.60 -19.01
CA ALA A 301 5.80 19.00 -19.35
C ALA A 301 4.58 19.93 -19.19
N GLN A 302 3.37 19.38 -19.11
CA GLN A 302 2.12 20.13 -18.91
C GLN A 302 1.77 20.31 -17.43
N ILE A 303 2.48 19.63 -16.52
CA ILE A 303 2.23 19.75 -15.09
C ILE A 303 2.78 21.09 -14.62
N GLN A 304 1.86 22.00 -14.31
CA GLN A 304 2.16 23.25 -13.63
C GLN A 304 1.36 23.30 -12.34
N PHE A 305 2.05 23.56 -11.24
CA PHE A 305 1.39 23.81 -9.97
C PHE A 305 1.27 25.33 -9.80
N ALA A 306 0.03 25.78 -9.58
CA ALA A 306 -0.27 27.14 -9.17
C ALA A 306 0.22 27.41 -7.74
#